data_AF-A0A837ZRL2-F1
#
_entry.id   AF-A0A837ZRL2-F1
#
_cell.length_a   1.000
_cell.length_b   1.000
_cell.length_c   1.000
_cell.angle_alpha   90.00
_cell.angle_beta   90.00
_cell.angle_gamma   90.00
#
_symmetry.space_group_name_H-M   'P 1'
#
loop_
_entity.id
_entity.type
_entity.pdbx_description
1 polymer ?
#
loop_
_entity_poly.entity_id
_entity_poly.type
_entity_poly.pdbx_seq_one_letter_code
_entity_poly.pdbx_strand_id
1 'polypeptide(L)'
;MGKFLEFVFNRIFLGMMATAYFWLLTLAGGVVFGLAPASATLMSLYAEHGYTYRAYHLKEAWELYKSNFVKSNLAFYSFVFVDLVLVYGLYLLVQLPHQTIFHLLATFLNVLVVALVFLAYTVSLKLQVYFDLSYQNTLKLSLIGIFMSLPAIAKVLLGSALLVGVGYYMPALLFFVGIGMWHFFISDMLEPIYESIHEKLATK
;
A
#
# COMPACT_ATOMS: atom_id res chain seq x y z
N MET A 1 6.21 25.17 21.16
CA MET A 1 6.63 25.16 19.74
C MET A 1 7.73 24.16 19.43
N GLY A 2 8.89 24.17 20.11
CA GLY A 2 10.07 23.33 19.73
C GLY A 2 9.80 21.82 19.57
N LYS A 3 9.16 21.17 20.55
CA LYS A 3 8.87 19.73 20.50
C LYS A 3 7.91 19.31 19.38
N PHE A 4 6.93 20.17 19.03
CA PHE A 4 5.99 19.90 17.94
C PHE A 4 6.68 20.02 16.58
N LEU A 5 7.52 21.03 16.42
CA LEU A 5 8.26 21.26 15.18
C LEU A 5 9.28 20.14 14.94
N GLU A 6 9.95 19.68 15.99
CA GLU A 6 10.86 18.52 15.95
C GLU A 6 10.12 17.22 15.60
N PHE A 7 8.92 17.01 16.16
CA PHE A 7 8.08 15.86 15.82
C PHE A 7 7.67 15.85 14.34
N VAL A 8 7.15 16.97 13.84
CA VAL A 8 6.75 17.10 12.43
C VAL A 8 7.95 16.95 11.50
N PHE A 9 9.07 17.58 11.84
CA PHE A 9 10.31 17.47 11.08
C PHE A 9 10.79 16.02 10.99
N ASN A 10 10.84 15.29 12.11
CA ASN A 10 11.28 13.90 12.13
C ASN A 10 10.42 13.00 11.22
N ARG A 11 9.10 13.20 11.21
CA ARG A 11 8.19 12.43 10.34
C ARG A 11 8.39 12.74 8.86
N ILE A 12 8.47 14.03 8.51
CA ILE A 12 8.69 14.44 7.12
C ILE A 12 10.07 13.98 6.64
N PHE A 13 11.11 14.13 7.49
CA PHE A 13 12.46 13.68 7.19
C PHE A 13 12.54 12.17 6.98
N LEU A 14 11.88 11.39 7.85
CA LEU A 14 11.76 9.96 7.67
C LEU A 14 11.01 9.61 6.38
N GLY A 15 9.91 10.31 6.07
CA GLY A 15 9.16 10.16 4.83
C GLY A 15 10.03 10.43 3.60
N MET A 16 10.90 11.45 3.64
CA MET A 16 11.87 11.72 2.59
C MET A 16 12.88 10.60 2.42
N MET A 17 13.49 10.15 3.51
CA MET A 17 14.49 9.09 3.48
C MET A 17 13.89 7.76 3.00
N ALA A 18 12.70 7.40 3.48
CA ALA A 18 11.98 6.22 3.02
C ALA A 18 11.64 6.30 1.54
N THR A 19 11.20 7.47 1.06
CA THR A 19 10.96 7.67 -0.38
C THR A 19 12.25 7.56 -1.20
N ALA A 20 13.38 8.05 -0.69
CA ALA A 20 14.67 7.88 -1.34
C ALA A 20 15.08 6.40 -1.42
N TYR A 21 14.90 5.63 -0.33
CA TYR A 21 15.14 4.19 -0.32
C TYR A 21 14.22 3.48 -1.32
N PHE A 22 12.95 3.86 -1.36
CA PHE A 22 12.00 3.31 -2.32
C PHE A 22 12.47 3.50 -3.76
N TRP A 23 12.89 4.70 -4.15
CA TRP A 23 13.36 4.96 -5.51
C TRP A 23 14.65 4.21 -5.84
N LEU A 24 15.63 4.20 -4.93
CA LEU A 24 16.88 3.46 -5.11
C LEU A 24 16.62 1.96 -5.33
N LEU A 25 15.79 1.36 -4.48
CA LEU A 25 15.41 -0.05 -4.56
C LEU A 25 14.53 -0.35 -5.78
N THR A 26 13.64 0.57 -6.15
CA THR A 26 12.83 0.46 -7.37
C THR A 26 13.70 0.41 -8.61
N LEU A 27 14.70 1.30 -8.70
CA LEU A 27 15.66 1.33 -9.79
C LEU A 27 16.51 0.05 -9.85
N ALA A 28 16.92 -0.50 -8.69
CA ALA A 28 17.67 -1.75 -8.63
C ALA A 28 16.92 -2.95 -9.24
N GLY A 29 15.58 -2.94 -9.22
CA GLY A 29 14.72 -3.96 -9.82
C GLY A 29 14.26 -3.66 -11.25
N GLY A 30 14.86 -2.68 -11.94
CA GLY A 30 14.46 -2.30 -13.29
C GLY A 30 13.11 -1.58 -13.36
N VAL A 31 12.76 -0.85 -12.30
CA VAL A 31 11.47 -0.17 -12.06
C VAL A 31 10.32 -1.15 -11.90
N VAL A 32 10.00 -1.93 -12.93
CA VAL A 32 8.86 -2.85 -12.99
C VAL A 32 8.91 -3.82 -11.80
N PHE A 33 9.92 -4.69 -11.72
CA PHE A 33 10.04 -5.66 -10.62
C PHE A 33 10.56 -5.05 -9.31
N GLY A 34 10.91 -3.76 -9.30
CA GLY A 34 11.46 -3.09 -8.13
C GLY A 34 10.40 -2.44 -7.24
N LEU A 35 9.25 -2.03 -7.80
CA LEU A 35 8.22 -1.28 -7.08
C LEU A 35 7.66 -2.04 -5.86
N ALA A 36 7.22 -3.28 -6.07
CA ALA A 36 6.60 -4.08 -5.02
C ALA A 36 7.56 -4.46 -3.88
N PRO A 37 8.78 -4.97 -4.14
CA PRO A 37 9.71 -5.25 -3.05
C PRO A 37 10.25 -4.00 -2.37
N ALA A 38 10.38 -2.87 -3.07
CA ALA A 38 10.70 -1.59 -2.43
C ALA A 38 9.60 -1.16 -1.45
N SER A 39 8.33 -1.29 -1.84
CA SER A 39 7.16 -1.04 -0.98
C SER A 39 7.17 -1.93 0.27
N ALA A 40 7.38 -3.24 0.08
CA ALA A 40 7.49 -4.20 1.18
C ALA A 40 8.65 -3.87 2.14
N THR A 41 9.80 -3.47 1.60
CA THR A 41 10.98 -3.08 2.38
C THR A 41 10.68 -1.89 3.29
N LEU A 42 9.98 -0.87 2.78
CA LEU A 42 9.59 0.28 3.61
C LEU A 42 8.66 -0.13 4.75
N MET A 43 7.70 -1.01 4.46
CA MET A 43 6.78 -1.52 5.48
C MET A 43 7.52 -2.37 6.52
N SER A 44 8.51 -3.16 6.12
CA SER A 44 9.37 -3.92 7.04
C SER A 44 10.21 -3.02 7.94
N LEU A 45 10.90 -2.01 7.38
CA LEU A 45 11.67 -1.05 8.18
C LEU A 45 10.78 -0.28 9.16
N TYR A 46 9.57 0.06 8.74
CA TYR A 46 8.59 0.71 9.60
C TYR A 46 8.08 -0.22 10.70
N ALA A 47 7.83 -1.49 10.40
CA ALA A 47 7.41 -2.47 11.37
C ALA A 47 8.46 -2.69 12.47
N GLU A 48 9.75 -2.67 12.09
CA GLU A 48 10.86 -2.93 13.01
C GLU A 48 11.27 -1.69 13.81
N HIS A 49 11.36 -0.53 13.17
CA HIS A 49 11.95 0.68 13.78
C HIS A 49 10.95 1.82 14.03
N GLY A 50 9.71 1.68 13.55
CA GLY A 50 8.68 2.71 13.62
C GLY A 50 9.13 4.04 13.02
N TYR A 51 8.86 5.13 13.74
CA TYR A 51 9.23 6.50 13.33
C TYR A 51 10.69 6.90 13.67
N THR A 52 11.54 5.94 14.04
CA THR A 52 12.92 6.22 14.46
C THR A 52 13.86 6.31 13.26
N TYR A 53 13.97 7.48 12.63
CA TYR A 53 14.74 7.65 11.39
C TYR A 53 16.21 7.21 11.48
N ARG A 54 16.85 7.32 12.66
CA ARG A 54 18.27 6.97 12.82
C ARG A 54 18.54 5.47 12.74
N ALA A 55 17.52 4.64 12.93
CA ALA A 55 17.64 3.19 12.88
C ALA A 55 17.51 2.63 11.45
N TYR A 56 17.11 3.46 10.49
CA TYR A 56 16.94 3.03 9.10
C TYR A 56 18.32 2.95 8.44
N HIS A 57 18.72 1.73 8.06
CA HIS A 57 20.00 1.48 7.42
C HIS A 57 19.83 0.91 6.02
N LEU A 58 20.57 1.46 5.05
CA LEU A 58 20.50 1.02 3.65
C LEU A 58 20.90 -0.46 3.47
N LYS A 59 21.85 -0.96 4.27
CA LYS A 59 22.27 -2.36 4.23
C LYS A 59 21.12 -3.30 4.62
N GLU A 60 20.40 -2.95 5.68
CA GLU A 60 19.23 -3.70 6.13
C GLU A 60 18.09 -3.62 5.12
N ALA A 61 17.83 -2.42 4.59
CA ALA A 61 16.87 -2.22 3.50
C ALA A 61 17.19 -3.11 2.28
N TRP A 62 18.47 -3.27 1.92
CA TRP A 62 18.88 -4.14 0.83
C TRP A 62 18.66 -5.63 1.11
N GLU A 63 18.90 -6.09 2.34
CA GLU A 63 18.61 -7.47 2.73
C GLU A 63 17.10 -7.76 2.71
N LEU A 64 16.30 -6.85 3.27
CA LEU A 64 14.84 -6.91 3.24
C LEU A 64 14.29 -6.86 1.80
N TYR A 65 14.91 -6.07 0.92
CA TYR A 65 14.52 -6.00 -0.48
C TYR A 65 14.70 -7.34 -1.20
N LYS A 66 15.86 -7.98 -1.02
CA LYS A 66 16.15 -9.29 -1.61
C LYS A 66 15.21 -10.36 -1.08
N SER A 67 14.93 -10.38 0.23
CA SER A 67 14.05 -11.38 0.83
C SER A 67 12.59 -11.23 0.35
N ASN A 68 12.12 -9.99 0.17
CA ASN A 68 10.76 -9.71 -0.30
C ASN A 68 10.59 -9.78 -1.83
N PHE A 69 11.68 -9.86 -2.59
CA PHE A 69 11.68 -9.69 -4.06
C PHE A 69 10.61 -10.53 -4.77
N VAL A 70 10.57 -11.84 -4.51
CA VAL A 70 9.65 -12.74 -5.21
C VAL A 70 8.24 -12.65 -4.64
N LYS A 71 8.10 -12.75 -3.31
CA LYS A 71 6.80 -12.78 -2.61
C LYS A 71 5.99 -11.51 -2.90
N SER A 72 6.62 -10.34 -2.79
CA SER A 72 5.94 -9.06 -2.99
C SER A 72 5.60 -8.80 -4.45
N ASN A 73 6.47 -9.16 -5.40
CA ASN A 73 6.13 -9.07 -6.82
C ASN A 73 4.95 -9.97 -7.19
N LEU A 74 4.95 -11.22 -6.71
CA LEU A 74 3.86 -12.15 -6.97
C LEU A 74 2.52 -11.60 -6.45
N ALA A 75 2.48 -11.12 -5.21
CA ALA A 75 1.28 -10.50 -4.65
C ALA A 75 0.86 -9.26 -5.44
N PHE A 76 1.77 -8.31 -5.66
CA PHE A 76 1.50 -7.06 -6.37
C PHE A 76 0.95 -7.28 -7.78
N TYR A 77 1.62 -8.09 -8.60
CA TYR A 77 1.16 -8.33 -9.97
C TYR A 77 -0.15 -9.10 -10.04
N SER A 78 -0.47 -9.92 -9.04
CA SER A 78 -1.77 -10.58 -8.96
C SER A 78 -2.90 -9.56 -8.84
N PHE A 79 -2.75 -8.58 -7.94
CA PHE A 79 -3.74 -7.51 -7.77
C PHE A 79 -3.74 -6.53 -8.95
N VAL A 80 -2.57 -6.10 -9.41
CA VAL A 80 -2.44 -5.18 -10.57
C VAL A 80 -3.05 -5.80 -11.83
N PHE A 81 -2.84 -7.09 -12.09
CA PHE A 81 -3.44 -7.74 -13.24
C PHE A 81 -4.97 -7.67 -13.20
N VAL A 82 -5.58 -7.96 -12.04
CA VAL A 82 -7.03 -7.85 -11.85
C VAL A 82 -7.50 -6.41 -12.02
N ASP A 83 -6.82 -5.44 -11.40
CA ASP A 83 -7.15 -4.02 -11.52
C ASP A 83 -7.05 -3.52 -12.96
N LEU A 84 -6.01 -3.92 -13.72
CA LEU A 84 -5.87 -3.55 -15.12
C LEU A 84 -7.04 -4.05 -15.97
N VAL A 85 -7.50 -5.29 -15.74
CA VAL A 85 -8.67 -5.85 -16.43
C VAL A 85 -9.93 -5.06 -16.09
N LEU A 86 -10.12 -4.71 -14.81
CA LEU A 86 -11.29 -3.94 -14.36
C LEU A 86 -11.30 -2.51 -14.90
N VAL A 87 -10.16 -1.82 -14.82
CA VAL A 87 -9.97 -0.45 -15.34
C VAL A 87 -10.12 -0.42 -16.86
N TYR A 88 -9.60 -1.42 -17.57
CA TYR A 88 -9.84 -1.56 -19.00
C TYR A 88 -11.33 -1.80 -19.29
N GLY A 89 -12.00 -2.62 -18.48
CA GLY A 89 -13.46 -2.78 -18.53
C GLY A 89 -14.22 -1.48 -18.32
N LEU A 90 -13.80 -0.62 -17.38
CA LEU A 90 -14.36 0.72 -17.18
C LEU A 90 -14.17 1.61 -18.42
N TYR A 91 -12.97 1.59 -19.00
CA TYR A 91 -12.67 2.33 -20.23
C TYR A 91 -13.61 1.92 -21.39
N LEU A 92 -13.88 0.63 -21.54
CA LEU A 92 -14.84 0.13 -22.53
C LEU A 92 -16.29 0.51 -22.20
N LEU A 93 -16.70 0.39 -20.93
CA LEU A 93 -18.07 0.70 -20.49
C LEU A 93 -18.43 2.17 -20.76
N VAL A 94 -17.51 3.10 -20.53
CA VAL A 94 -17.75 4.54 -20.76
C VAL A 94 -17.90 4.89 -22.25
N GLN A 95 -17.36 4.06 -23.15
CA GLN A 95 -17.41 4.29 -24.60
C GLN A 95 -18.65 3.76 -25.29
N LEU A 96 -19.46 2.96 -24.60
CA LEU A 96 -20.63 2.35 -25.23
C LEU A 96 -21.65 3.42 -25.66
N PRO A 97 -22.10 3.41 -26.93
CA PRO A 97 -23.16 4.28 -27.38
C PRO A 97 -24.49 3.85 -26.74
N HIS A 98 -25.40 4.80 -26.51
CA HIS A 98 -26.72 4.57 -25.90
C HIS A 98 -26.66 3.99 -24.47
N GLN A 99 -25.93 4.68 -23.58
CA GLN A 99 -25.87 4.37 -22.15
C GLN A 99 -27.27 4.23 -21.53
N THR A 100 -27.50 3.12 -20.83
CA THR A 100 -28.73 2.86 -20.06
C THR A 100 -28.43 2.81 -18.56
N ILE A 101 -29.47 2.75 -17.72
CA ILE A 101 -29.30 2.64 -16.27
C ILE A 101 -28.47 1.40 -15.84
N PHE A 102 -28.52 0.31 -16.61
CA PHE A 102 -27.72 -0.88 -16.35
C PHE A 102 -26.22 -0.64 -16.55
N HIS A 103 -25.85 0.19 -17.54
CA HIS A 103 -24.46 0.58 -17.77
C HIS A 103 -23.93 1.44 -16.63
N LEU A 104 -24.78 2.35 -16.11
CA LEU A 104 -24.45 3.16 -14.94
C LEU A 104 -24.22 2.29 -13.70
N LEU A 105 -25.11 1.32 -13.43
CA LEU A 105 -24.97 0.39 -12.32
C LEU A 105 -23.71 -0.47 -12.45
N ALA A 106 -23.45 -1.00 -13.65
CA ALA A 106 -22.25 -1.78 -13.93
C ALA A 106 -20.96 -0.96 -13.74
N THR A 107 -20.96 0.30 -14.16
CA THR A 107 -19.84 1.23 -13.95
C THR A 107 -19.60 1.47 -12.47
N PHE A 108 -20.66 1.76 -11.70
CA PHE A 108 -20.55 1.95 -10.25
C PHE A 108 -20.01 0.71 -9.54
N LEU A 109 -20.55 -0.47 -9.86
CA LEU A 109 -20.10 -1.73 -9.28
C LEU A 109 -18.65 -2.02 -9.65
N ASN A 110 -18.24 -1.77 -10.89
CA ASN A 110 -16.87 -1.99 -11.33
C ASN A 110 -15.90 -1.03 -10.60
N VAL A 111 -16.21 0.26 -10.47
CA VAL A 111 -15.42 1.21 -9.66
C VAL A 111 -15.30 0.73 -8.21
N LEU A 112 -16.38 0.21 -7.62
CA LEU A 112 -16.34 -0.36 -6.27
C LEU A 112 -15.39 -1.56 -6.20
N VAL A 113 -15.40 -2.45 -7.19
CA VAL A 113 -14.51 -3.63 -7.22
C VAL A 113 -13.05 -3.19 -7.38
N VAL A 114 -12.74 -2.21 -8.24
CA VAL A 114 -11.39 -1.63 -8.35
C VAL A 114 -10.92 -1.09 -6.99
N ALA A 115 -11.77 -0.34 -6.29
CA ALA A 115 -11.43 0.16 -4.96
C ALA A 115 -11.17 -0.99 -3.95
N LEU A 116 -11.97 -2.07 -4.01
CA LEU A 116 -11.78 -3.24 -3.15
C LEU A 116 -10.48 -4.00 -3.46
N VAL A 117 -10.09 -4.12 -4.72
CA VAL A 117 -8.84 -4.77 -5.14
C VAL A 117 -7.63 -3.95 -4.69
N PHE A 118 -7.67 -2.62 -4.86
CA PHE A 118 -6.66 -1.72 -4.29
C PHE A 118 -6.54 -1.87 -2.77
N LEU A 119 -7.67 -1.91 -2.05
CA LEU A 119 -7.69 -2.12 -0.60
C LEU A 119 -7.14 -3.50 -0.21
N ALA A 120 -7.48 -4.55 -0.95
CA ALA A 120 -6.93 -5.89 -0.74
C ALA A 120 -5.40 -5.86 -0.86
N TYR A 121 -4.86 -5.19 -1.87
CA TYR A 121 -3.42 -5.03 -2.02
C TYR A 121 -2.79 -4.32 -0.81
N THR A 122 -3.36 -3.21 -0.34
CA THR A 122 -2.83 -2.50 0.84
C THR A 122 -2.83 -3.35 2.11
N VAL A 123 -3.88 -4.15 2.33
CA VAL A 123 -3.91 -5.14 3.42
C VAL A 123 -2.83 -6.20 3.20
N SER A 124 -2.68 -6.70 1.97
CA SER A 124 -1.67 -7.72 1.64
C SER A 124 -0.24 -7.24 1.93
N LEU A 125 0.07 -5.97 1.64
CA LEU A 125 1.35 -5.33 1.94
C LEU A 125 1.68 -5.35 3.43
N LYS A 126 0.68 -5.13 4.29
CA LYS A 126 0.87 -5.26 5.73
C LYS A 126 1.04 -6.73 6.12
N LEU A 127 0.15 -7.61 5.68
CA LEU A 127 0.18 -9.01 6.09
C LEU A 127 1.49 -9.73 5.72
N GLN A 128 2.06 -9.46 4.55
CA GLN A 128 3.30 -10.11 4.11
C GLN A 128 4.52 -9.75 4.96
N VAL A 129 4.49 -8.59 5.63
CA VAL A 129 5.58 -8.08 6.48
C VAL A 129 5.49 -8.66 7.89
N TYR A 130 4.28 -8.73 8.44
CA TYR A 130 4.09 -9.13 9.83
C TYR A 130 3.82 -10.63 10.02
N PHE A 131 3.48 -11.35 8.94
CA PHE A 131 3.20 -12.79 9.01
C PHE A 131 3.91 -13.57 7.90
N ASP A 132 4.46 -14.72 8.29
CA ASP A 132 4.97 -15.71 7.33
C ASP A 132 3.83 -16.57 6.77
N LEU A 133 3.09 -15.98 5.81
CA LEU A 133 1.97 -16.61 5.15
C LEU A 133 2.35 -17.11 3.75
N SER A 134 1.77 -18.25 3.38
CA SER A 134 1.76 -18.69 1.99
C SER A 134 0.98 -17.71 1.10
N TYR A 135 1.34 -17.64 -0.18
CA TYR A 135 0.70 -16.73 -1.15
C TYR A 135 -0.84 -16.84 -1.18
N GLN A 136 -1.38 -18.06 -1.18
CA GLN A 136 -2.83 -18.27 -1.16
C GLN A 136 -3.49 -17.72 0.10
N ASN A 137 -2.85 -17.90 1.26
CA ASN A 137 -3.33 -17.38 2.52
C ASN A 137 -3.23 -15.85 2.56
N THR A 138 -2.17 -15.25 2.01
CA THR A 138 -2.05 -13.79 1.87
C THR A 138 -3.19 -13.21 1.02
N LEU A 139 -3.51 -13.81 -0.14
CA LEU A 139 -4.62 -13.35 -0.98
C LEU A 139 -5.97 -13.50 -0.28
N LYS A 140 -6.22 -14.64 0.35
CA LYS A 140 -7.48 -14.89 1.04
C LYS A 140 -7.65 -13.95 2.24
N LEU A 141 -6.62 -13.82 3.06
CA LEU A 141 -6.68 -12.98 4.26
C LEU A 141 -6.70 -11.49 3.93
N SER A 142 -6.08 -11.05 2.84
CA SER A 142 -6.18 -9.65 2.42
C SER A 142 -7.60 -9.27 2.00
N LEU A 143 -8.30 -10.14 1.27
CA LEU A 143 -9.71 -9.93 0.92
C LEU A 143 -10.62 -9.91 2.16
N ILE A 144 -10.42 -10.84 3.10
CA ILE A 144 -11.20 -10.90 4.34
C ILE A 144 -10.86 -9.69 5.24
N GLY A 145 -9.59 -9.27 5.26
CA GLY A 145 -9.07 -8.20 6.11
C GLY A 145 -9.74 -6.86 5.87
N ILE A 146 -10.20 -6.59 4.64
CA ILE A 146 -10.99 -5.38 4.30
C ILE A 146 -12.24 -5.27 5.21
N PHE A 147 -12.89 -6.39 5.50
CA PHE A 147 -14.13 -6.40 6.27
C PHE A 147 -13.91 -6.52 7.78
N MET A 148 -12.66 -6.67 8.24
CA MET A 148 -12.36 -6.78 9.67
C MET A 148 -12.45 -5.42 10.39
N SER A 149 -12.16 -4.32 9.70
CA SER A 149 -12.30 -2.97 10.27
C SER A 149 -12.69 -1.95 9.19
N LEU A 150 -14.01 -1.74 9.03
CA LEU A 150 -14.54 -0.74 8.11
C LEU A 150 -14.00 0.69 8.39
N PRO A 151 -13.81 1.13 9.66
CA PRO A 151 -13.22 2.44 9.93
C PRO A 151 -11.77 2.56 9.45
N ALA A 152 -10.96 1.50 9.62
CA ALA A 152 -9.57 1.48 9.14
C ALA A 152 -9.54 1.59 7.61
N ILE A 153 -10.34 0.78 6.93
CA ILE A 153 -10.43 0.78 5.47
C ILE A 153 -10.93 2.10 4.92
N ALA A 154 -11.95 2.71 5.54
CA ALA A 154 -12.43 4.03 5.14
C ALA A 154 -11.33 5.09 5.26
N LYS A 155 -10.53 5.06 6.33
CA LYS A 155 -9.37 5.96 6.50
C LYS A 155 -8.30 5.71 5.44
N VAL A 156 -7.97 4.46 5.13
CA VAL A 156 -7.00 4.12 4.07
C VAL A 156 -7.45 4.66 2.73
N LEU A 157 -8.73 4.48 2.38
CA LEU A 157 -9.30 4.96 1.12
C LEU A 157 -9.28 6.49 1.05
N LEU A 158 -9.78 7.17 2.09
CA LEU A 158 -9.81 8.64 2.15
C LEU A 158 -8.41 9.25 2.17
N GLY A 159 -7.49 8.68 2.95
CA GLY A 159 -6.11 9.15 3.02
C GLY A 159 -5.35 8.95 1.71
N SER A 160 -5.57 7.83 1.02
CA SER A 160 -4.99 7.59 -0.31
C SER A 160 -5.56 8.55 -1.35
N ALA A 161 -6.88 8.79 -1.35
CA ALA A 161 -7.52 9.77 -2.24
C ALA A 161 -7.01 11.20 -1.98
N LEU A 162 -6.85 11.58 -0.71
CA LEU A 162 -6.30 12.88 -0.34
C LEU A 162 -4.83 13.02 -0.80
N LEU A 163 -4.02 11.98 -0.64
CA LEU A 163 -2.64 11.98 -1.11
C LEU A 163 -2.54 12.16 -2.63
N VAL A 164 -3.40 11.47 -3.38
CA VAL A 164 -3.50 11.64 -4.84
C VAL A 164 -3.93 13.08 -5.20
N GLY A 165 -4.93 13.62 -4.49
CA GLY A 165 -5.37 15.00 -4.67
C GLY A 165 -4.26 16.02 -4.41
N VAL A 166 -3.52 15.88 -3.31
CA VAL A 166 -2.35 16.73 -3.02
C VAL A 166 -1.25 16.55 -4.06
N GLY A 167 -0.97 15.31 -4.47
CA GLY A 167 0.03 14.98 -5.48
C GLY A 167 -0.27 15.58 -6.86
N TYR A 168 -1.55 15.75 -7.21
CA TYR A 168 -1.94 16.43 -8.45
C TYR A 168 -1.52 17.91 -8.46
N TYR A 169 -1.71 18.62 -7.34
CA TYR A 169 -1.31 20.03 -7.23
C TYR A 169 0.17 20.23 -6.89
N MET A 170 0.78 19.27 -6.20
CA MET A 170 2.16 19.32 -5.71
C MET A 170 2.90 18.00 -6.02
N PRO A 171 3.19 17.70 -7.30
CA PRO A 171 3.77 16.41 -7.70
C PRO A 171 5.13 16.16 -7.07
N ALA A 172 5.92 17.21 -6.84
CA ALA A 172 7.20 17.11 -6.13
C ALA A 172 7.03 16.54 -4.71
N LEU A 173 5.99 16.94 -3.98
CA LEU A 173 5.75 16.43 -2.62
C LEU A 173 5.45 14.93 -2.65
N LEU A 174 4.67 14.46 -3.62
CA LEU A 174 4.40 13.05 -3.79
C LEU A 174 5.68 12.27 -4.12
N PHE A 175 6.49 12.79 -5.03
CA PHE A 175 7.73 12.16 -5.48
C PHE A 175 8.82 12.10 -4.40
N PHE A 176 8.94 13.12 -3.55
CA PHE A 176 10.00 13.21 -2.54
C PHE A 176 9.58 12.73 -1.14
N VAL A 177 8.29 12.77 -0.79
CA VAL A 177 7.82 12.49 0.58
C VAL A 177 6.61 11.56 0.60
N GLY A 178 5.72 11.72 -0.37
CA GLY A 178 4.39 11.11 -0.35
C GLY A 178 4.43 9.60 -0.33
N ILE A 179 5.34 8.96 -1.07
CA ILE A 179 5.44 7.49 -1.11
C ILE A 179 5.79 6.95 0.28
N GLY A 180 6.85 7.44 0.92
CA GLY A 180 7.24 7.01 2.26
C GLY A 180 6.14 7.27 3.28
N MET A 181 5.55 8.46 3.25
CA MET A 181 4.45 8.82 4.15
C MET A 181 3.20 7.95 3.96
N TRP A 182 2.89 7.56 2.72
CA TRP A 182 1.78 6.66 2.43
C TRP A 182 1.98 5.29 3.08
N HIS A 183 3.19 4.71 2.99
CA HIS A 183 3.51 3.43 3.61
C HIS A 183 3.34 3.48 5.13
N PHE A 184 3.84 4.53 5.78
CA PHE A 184 3.66 4.70 7.23
C PHE A 184 2.19 4.89 7.60
N PHE A 185 1.47 5.69 6.81
CA PHE A 185 0.04 5.92 7.01
C PHE A 185 -0.78 4.63 6.90
N ILE A 186 -0.59 3.82 5.85
CA ILE A 186 -1.32 2.56 5.71
C ILE A 186 -0.92 1.56 6.81
N SER A 187 0.34 1.56 7.24
CA SER A 187 0.77 0.68 8.33
C SER A 187 0.03 1.05 9.62
N ASP A 188 -0.02 2.33 9.98
CA ASP A 188 -0.74 2.79 11.18
C ASP A 188 -2.25 2.53 11.09
N MET A 189 -2.86 2.82 9.95
CA MET A 189 -4.31 2.70 9.80
C MET A 189 -4.79 1.25 9.81
N LEU A 190 -3.96 0.32 9.31
CA LEU A 190 -4.29 -1.10 9.25
C LEU A 190 -3.93 -1.87 10.54
N GLU A 191 -3.48 -1.20 11.61
CA GLU A 191 -3.20 -1.84 12.92
C GLU A 191 -4.35 -2.69 13.45
N PRO A 192 -5.62 -2.21 13.47
CA PRO A 192 -6.72 -3.01 14.00
C PRO A 192 -6.97 -4.32 13.23
N ILE A 193 -6.67 -4.33 11.93
CA ILE A 193 -6.81 -5.52 11.07
C ILE A 193 -5.69 -6.52 11.39
N TYR A 194 -4.47 -6.03 11.61
CA TYR A 194 -3.35 -6.84 12.03
C TYR A 194 -3.62 -7.50 13.38
N GLU A 195 -4.01 -6.74 14.40
CA GLU A 195 -4.33 -7.26 15.74
C GLU A 195 -5.41 -8.34 15.68
N SER A 196 -6.49 -8.07 14.93
CA SER A 196 -7.59 -9.03 14.74
C SER A 196 -7.15 -10.36 14.09
N ILE A 197 -6.18 -10.31 13.18
CA ILE A 197 -5.63 -11.52 12.53
C ILE A 197 -4.65 -12.22 13.47
N HIS A 198 -3.82 -11.46 14.17
CA HIS A 198 -2.85 -11.98 15.13
C HIS A 198 -3.54 -12.78 16.24
N GLU A 199 -4.59 -12.22 16.87
CA GLU A 199 -5.38 -12.90 17.90
C GLU A 199 -5.99 -14.21 17.40
N LYS A 200 -6.51 -14.22 16.17
CA LYS A 200 -7.12 -15.42 15.55
C LYS A 200 -6.11 -16.49 15.16
N LEU A 201 -4.86 -16.11 14.91
CA LEU A 201 -3.78 -17.05 14.63
C LEU A 201 -3.15 -17.60 15.92
N ALA A 202 -3.06 -16.78 16.97
CA ALA A 202 -2.52 -17.20 18.27
C ALA A 202 -3.45 -18.12 19.07
N THR A 203 -4.74 -18.15 18.73
CA THR A 203 -5.76 -19.01 19.37
C THR A 203 -5.92 -20.38 18.70
N LYS A 204 -5.08 -20.71 17.72
CA LYS A 204 -5.01 -22.03 17.08
C LYS A 204 -3.76 -22.79 17.53
#